data_AF-A0A969HB40-F1
#
_entry.id   AF-A0A969HB40-F1
#
_cell.length_a   1.000
_cell.length_b   1.000
_cell.length_c   1.000
_cell.angle_alpha   90.00
_cell.angle_beta   90.00
_cell.angle_gamma   90.00
#
_symmetry.space_group_name_H-M   'P 1'
#
loop_
_entity.id
_entity.type
_entity.pdbx_description
1 polymer ?
#
loop_
_entity_poly.entity_id
_entity_poly.type
_entity_poly.pdbx_seq_one_letter_code
_entity_poly.pdbx_strand_id
1 'polypeptide(L)' 'MTPILQATYQDGRLVLDQPLQDVVEGQTLRVMILDSDHPALKKERFLNAVARYNFDLPADYYFNRDEFHAR' A
#
# COMPACT_ATOMS: atom_id res chain seq x y z
N MET A 1 25.25 -12.43 -2.62
CA MET A 1 24.03 -11.69 -2.21
C MET A 1 23.44 -11.06 -3.46
N THR A 2 22.13 -11.16 -3.68
CA THR A 2 21.46 -10.48 -4.80
C THR A 2 21.13 -9.05 -4.38
N PRO A 3 21.65 -8.02 -5.05
CA PRO A 3 21.36 -6.64 -4.68
C PRO A 3 19.87 -6.32 -4.93
N ILE A 4 19.22 -5.71 -3.95
CA ILE A 4 17.86 -5.16 -4.12
C ILE A 4 18.03 -3.68 -4.47
N LEU A 5 17.58 -3.30 -5.66
CA LEU A 5 17.63 -1.93 -6.16
C LEU A 5 16.24 -1.30 -6.05
N GLN A 6 16.20 -0.05 -5.62
CA GLN A 6 14.97 0.73 -5.57
C GLN A 6 14.70 1.36 -6.95
N ALA A 7 13.42 1.41 -7.30
CA ALA A 7 12.93 2.02 -8.52
C ALA A 7 11.60 2.70 -8.26
N THR A 8 11.39 3.85 -8.89
CA THR A 8 10.12 4.55 -8.91
C THR A 8 9.38 4.25 -10.21
N TYR A 9 8.10 3.89 -10.12
CA TYR A 9 7.25 3.76 -11.30
C TYR A 9 6.71 5.13 -11.70
N GLN A 10 7.08 5.60 -12.89
CA GLN A 10 6.68 6.89 -13.42
C GLN A 10 6.41 6.77 -14.93
N ASP A 11 5.26 7.29 -15.38
CA ASP A 11 4.88 7.38 -16.80
C ASP A 11 5.01 6.05 -17.58
N GLY A 12 4.59 4.94 -16.97
CA GLY A 12 4.66 3.63 -17.61
C GLY A 12 6.05 2.97 -17.56
N ARG A 13 7.02 3.59 -16.91
CA ARG A 13 8.43 3.16 -16.86
C ARG A 13 8.90 2.97 -15.42
N LEU A 14 9.77 1.99 -15.20
CA LEU A 14 10.51 1.83 -13.95
C LEU A 14 11.81 2.62 -14.05
N VAL A 15 11.98 3.62 -13.19
CA VAL A 15 13.17 4.46 -13.10
C VAL A 15 13.96 4.02 -11.87
N LEU A 16 15.15 3.46 -12.07
CA LEU A 16 16.02 3.06 -10.97
C LEU A 16 16.61 4.28 -10.27
N ASP A 17 16.67 4.25 -8.95
CA ASP A 17 17.26 5.34 -8.16
C ASP A 17 18.78 5.41 -8.31
N GLN A 18 19.39 4.30 -8.72
CA GLN A 18 20.83 4.15 -8.93
C GLN A 18 21.09 3.45 -10.27
N PRO A 19 22.13 3.88 -11.01
CA PRO A 19 22.49 3.24 -12.25
C PRO A 19 22.93 1.79 -12.01
N LEU A 20 22.53 0.93 -12.93
CA LEU A 20 23.05 -0.42 -13.04
C LEU A 20 24.53 -0.33 -13.44
N GLN A 21 25.43 -0.81 -12.59
CA GLN A 21 26.87 -0.84 -12.90
C GLN A 21 27.13 -1.72 -14.13
N ASP A 22 28.23 -1.45 -14.86
CA ASP A 22 28.64 -2.11 -16.11
C ASP A 22 28.61 -3.66 -16.06
N VAL A 23 28.64 -4.23 -14.86
CA VAL A 23 28.58 -5.67 -14.61
C VAL A 23 27.30 -6.33 -15.14
N VAL A 24 26.20 -5.59 -15.33
CA VAL A 24 24.91 -6.17 -15.76
C VAL A 24 24.54 -5.92 -17.23
N GLU A 25 25.41 -5.29 -18.01
CA GLU A 25 25.17 -5.06 -19.43
C GLU A 25 25.01 -6.40 -20.19
N GLY A 26 23.94 -6.54 -20.95
CA GLY A 26 23.61 -7.77 -21.68
C GLY A 26 22.98 -8.90 -20.85
N GLN A 27 22.72 -8.69 -19.56
CA GLN A 27 22.09 -9.70 -18.70
C GLN A 27 20.57 -9.50 -18.57
N THR A 28 19.83 -10.61 -18.47
CA THR A 28 18.39 -10.59 -18.17
C THR A 28 18.16 -10.38 -16.69
N LEU A 29 17.45 -9.30 -16.33
CA LEU A 29 17.10 -8.98 -14.95
C LEU A 29 15.69 -9.50 -14.61
N ARG A 30 15.55 -10.08 -13.40
CA ARG A 30 14.25 -10.45 -12.84
C ARG A 30 13.78 -9.34 -11.91
N VAL A 31 12.62 -8.78 -12.20
CA VAL A 31 11.99 -7.72 -11.40
C VAL A 31 11.03 -8.36 -10.39
N MET A 32 11.12 -7.96 -9.12
CA MET A 32 10.15 -8.29 -8.08
C MET A 32 9.51 -6.99 -7.60
N ILE A 33 8.19 -6.89 -7.70
CA ILE A 33 7.44 -5.74 -7.19
C ILE A 33 7.04 -6.07 -5.75
N LEU A 34 7.55 -5.28 -4.82
CA LEU A 34 7.17 -5.34 -3.41
C LEU A 34 6.22 -4.19 -3.15
N ASP A 35 5.01 -4.50 -2.65
CA ASP A 35 4.10 -3.47 -2.20
C ASP A 35 4.76 -2.77 -1.00
N SER A 36 5.17 -1.52 -1.21
CA SER A 36 5.71 -0.72 -0.12
C SER A 36 4.52 -0.25 0.69
N ASP A 37 4.53 -0.57 1.97
CA ASP A 37 3.60 -0.03 2.95
C ASP A 37 3.70 1.50 2.89
N HIS A 38 2.84 2.13 2.10
CA HIS A 38 2.71 3.57 2.02
C HIS A 38 1.73 3.98 3.13
N PRO A 39 2.18 4.35 4.33
CA PRO A 39 1.29 4.69 5.44
C PRO A 39 0.34 5.84 5.08
N ALA A 40 0.78 6.77 4.23
CA ALA A 40 -0.05 7.85 3.70
C ALA A 40 -1.24 7.31 2.87
N LEU A 41 -0.98 6.37 1.95
CA LEU A 41 -2.00 5.78 1.10
C LEU A 41 -2.97 4.89 1.90
N LYS A 42 -2.47 4.18 2.92
CA LYS A 42 -3.33 3.43 3.86
C LYS A 42 -4.24 4.36 4.66
N LYS A 43 -3.70 5.48 5.17
CA LYS A 43 -4.48 6.49 5.89
C LYS A 43 -5.58 7.07 5.02
N GLU A 44 -5.27 7.45 3.77
CA GLU A 44 -6.27 7.98 2.84
C GLU A 44 -7.35 6.95 2.51
N ARG A 45 -6.98 5.69 2.25
CA ARG A 45 -7.94 4.60 2.03
C ARG A 45 -8.86 4.37 3.24
N PHE A 46 -8.29 4.41 4.45
CA PHE A 46 -9.07 4.29 5.68
C PHE A 46 -10.05 5.45 5.87
N LEU A 47 -9.60 6.69 5.68
CA LEU A 47 -10.47 7.87 5.81
C LEU A 47 -11.59 7.86 4.77
N ASN A 48 -11.29 7.46 3.52
CA ASN A 48 -12.31 7.29 2.49
C ASN A 48 -13.32 6.18 2.83
N ALA A 49 -12.88 5.08 3.43
CA ALA A 49 -13.78 4.04 3.90
C ALA A 49 -14.69 4.56 5.03
N VAL A 50 -14.13 5.25 6.04
CA VAL A 50 -14.92 5.84 7.13
C VAL A 50 -15.93 6.85 6.59
N ALA A 51 -15.54 7.73 5.66
CA ALA A 51 -16.45 8.69 5.05
C ALA A 51 -17.59 8.00 4.27
N ARG A 52 -17.31 6.90 3.57
CA ARG A 52 -18.29 6.14 2.80
C ARG A 52 -19.27 5.35 3.68
N TYR A 53 -18.80 4.87 4.82
CA TYR A 53 -19.58 4.05 5.75
C TYR A 53 -19.94 4.80 7.03
N ASN A 54 -19.91 6.14 6.99
CA ASN A 54 -20.40 6.95 8.09
C ASN A 54 -21.93 6.86 8.12
N PHE A 55 -22.49 6.61 9.29
CA PHE A 55 -23.92 6.65 9.53
C PHE A 55 -24.17 7.36 10.85
N ASP A 56 -25.22 8.17 10.88
CA ASP A 56 -25.62 8.84 12.10
C ASP A 56 -26.21 7.82 13.06
N LEU A 57 -25.64 7.76 14.26
CA LEU A 57 -26.18 6.94 15.33
C LEU A 57 -27.41 7.64 15.90
N PRO A 58 -28.49 6.89 16.20
CA PRO A 58 -29.62 7.40 16.96
C PRO A 58 -29.16 8.02 18.29
N ALA A 59 -29.88 9.04 18.76
CA ALA A 59 -29.54 9.75 20.00
C ALA A 59 -29.60 8.84 21.25
N ASP A 60 -30.32 7.73 21.17
CA ASP A 60 -30.47 6.69 22.17
C ASP A 60 -29.57 5.47 21.92
N TYR A 61 -28.63 5.55 20.97
CA TYR A 61 -27.71 4.45 20.69
C TYR A 61 -26.87 4.10 21.93
N TYR A 62 -27.00 2.85 22.37
CA TYR A 62 -26.16 2.26 23.38
C TYR A 62 -25.33 1.13 22.76
N PHE A 63 -24.00 1.28 22.78
CA PHE A 63 -23.09 0.25 22.27
C PHE A 63 -23.17 -1.00 23.16
N ASN A 64 -23.83 -2.06 22.68
CA ASN A 64 -23.87 -3.36 23.35
C ASN A 64 -22.77 -4.29 22.80
N ARG A 65 -21.71 -4.46 23.57
CA ARG A 65 -20.57 -5.32 23.19
C ARG A 65 -20.95 -6.78 22.98
N ASP A 66 -22.00 -7.26 23.66
CA ASP A 66 -22.40 -8.67 23.63
C ASP A 66 -23.10 -9.05 22.31
N GLU A 67 -23.67 -8.09 21.59
CA GLU A 67 -24.26 -8.29 20.26
C GLU A 67 -23.20 -8.51 19.15
N PHE A 68 -22.01 -7.95 19.32
CA PHE A 68 -20.96 -7.98 18.28
C PHE A 68 -20.38 -9.38 18.04
N HIS A 69 -20.43 -10.25 19.06
CA HIS A 69 -19.91 -11.61 18.99
C HIS A 69 -20.97 -12.67 18.63
N ALA A 70 -22.20 -12.24 18.31
CA ALA A 70 -23.32 -13.14 18.01
C ALA A 70 -23.46 -13.50 16.50
N ARG A 71 -22.43 -13.25 15.67
CA ARG A 71 -22.38 -13.63 14.26
C ARG A 71 -21.29 -14.64 13.96
#